data_AF-A0A3C0WDL4-F1
#
_entry.id   AF-A0A3C0WDL4-F1
#
_cell.length_a   1.000
_cell.length_b   1.000
_cell.length_c   1.000
_cell.angle_alpha   90.00
_cell.angle_beta   90.00
_cell.angle_gamma   90.00
#
_symmetry.space_group_name_H-M   'P 1'
#
loop_
_entity.id
_entity.type
_entity.pdbx_description
1 polymer ?
#
loop_
_entity_poly.entity_id
_entity_poly.type
_entity_poly.pdbx_seq_one_letter_code
_entity_poly.pdbx_strand_id
1 'polypeptide(L)'
;VATPSEEDQAPVRMDIQGSYDGEYWFRVATYPAQAPLKGVADEYVGINRRVYEGDYRSYRDWNQVLNLVSTGTPVADEPGFEEFGDLDWNKDAIEEDEKVVDPAHAVVWHGLLTAERAGAVRIRVEGETTALLVDGVMELALNAGARNVDVWLEKGQHEITVFAACSKGSTGVRVKRAYASVNTQQVSLQPFTEQEWAAEREQVVVEETPLTGRQEVDLSTARFIKTTAEFGFKETEMVKVVGNWTSLEDQIAVSLGAVRPGLYELWLEYAHPGTSGRFSVQLGRQEIEHPVIDSGGWGVYVPDRAGVILVEDGGSRDLLIKPLEI
;
A
#
# COMPACT_ATOMS: atom_id res chain seq x y z
N VAL A 1 30.81 -6.28 0.24
CA VAL A 1 30.40 -5.45 1.39
C VAL A 1 30.77 -4.02 1.04
N ALA A 2 29.78 -3.22 0.62
CA ALA A 2 30.01 -1.93 0.00
C ALA A 2 30.08 -0.84 1.08
N THR A 3 31.22 -0.13 1.12
CA THR A 3 31.42 1.08 1.91
C THR A 3 30.68 2.25 1.23
N PRO A 4 29.98 3.13 1.96
CA PRO A 4 29.32 4.29 1.37
C PRO A 4 30.34 5.25 0.72
N SER A 5 30.04 5.74 -0.48
CA SER A 5 30.78 6.78 -1.21
C SER A 5 30.06 8.12 -1.05
N GLU A 6 30.78 9.17 -0.62
CA GLU A 6 30.25 10.54 -0.53
C GLU A 6 29.86 11.14 -1.89
N GLU A 7 30.45 10.64 -3.00
CA GLU A 7 30.22 11.18 -4.34
C GLU A 7 28.91 10.69 -4.97
N ASP A 8 28.40 9.52 -4.55
CA ASP A 8 27.32 8.87 -5.30
C ASP A 8 25.91 9.27 -4.86
N GLN A 9 25.72 9.88 -3.69
CA GLN A 9 24.42 10.39 -3.15
C GLN A 9 23.19 9.52 -3.52
N ALA A 10 23.39 8.21 -3.71
CA ALA A 10 22.34 7.31 -4.12
C ALA A 10 21.68 6.85 -2.82
N PRO A 11 20.37 7.08 -2.64
CA PRO A 11 19.73 6.67 -1.41
C PRO A 11 19.90 5.16 -1.23
N VAL A 12 20.45 4.76 -0.08
CA VAL A 12 20.53 3.35 0.30
C VAL A 12 19.10 2.84 0.38
N ARG A 13 18.73 1.95 -0.54
CA ARG A 13 17.44 1.27 -0.50
C ARG A 13 17.48 0.21 0.58
N MET A 14 16.53 0.25 1.50
CA MET A 14 16.41 -0.72 2.58
C MET A 14 15.01 -1.33 2.54
N ASP A 15 14.95 -2.66 2.59
CA ASP A 15 13.71 -3.39 2.80
C ASP A 15 13.72 -3.99 4.21
N ILE A 16 12.66 -3.73 4.97
CA ILE A 16 12.37 -4.42 6.22
C ILE A 16 11.48 -5.61 5.87
N GLN A 17 11.95 -6.81 6.19
CA GLN A 17 11.18 -8.04 6.00
C GLN A 17 10.61 -8.50 7.34
N GLY A 18 9.36 -8.91 7.32
CA GLY A 18 8.69 -9.64 8.39
C GLY A 18 8.67 -11.12 8.08
N SER A 19 8.64 -11.96 9.12
CA SER A 19 8.42 -13.39 8.95
C SER A 19 7.12 -13.81 9.65
N TYR A 20 6.36 -14.68 8.99
CA TYR A 20 5.15 -15.23 9.59
C TYR A 20 5.46 -16.32 10.64
N ASP A 21 6.33 -17.26 10.27
CA ASP A 21 6.64 -18.48 11.04
C ASP A 21 8.09 -18.99 10.80
N GLY A 22 8.92 -18.18 10.13
CA GLY A 22 10.26 -18.57 9.66
C GLY A 22 10.28 -19.14 8.23
N GLU A 23 9.13 -19.54 7.68
CA GLU A 23 9.04 -20.09 6.31
C GLU A 23 8.68 -19.02 5.28
N TYR A 24 7.81 -18.09 5.65
CA TYR A 24 7.40 -16.96 4.82
C TYR A 24 8.11 -15.68 5.24
N TRP A 25 8.64 -14.94 4.28
CA TRP A 25 9.38 -13.68 4.48
C TRP A 25 8.89 -12.60 3.52
N PHE A 26 8.05 -11.71 4.00
CA PHE A 26 7.39 -10.68 3.21
C PHE A 26 7.90 -9.29 3.57
N ARG A 27 7.74 -8.36 2.63
CA ARG A 27 8.14 -6.97 2.84
C ARG A 27 7.13 -6.26 3.75
N VAL A 28 7.64 -5.59 4.78
CA VAL A 28 6.85 -4.79 5.73
C VAL A 28 7.02 -3.30 5.44
N ALA A 29 8.22 -2.88 5.03
CA ALA A 29 8.48 -1.50 4.65
C ALA A 29 9.67 -1.41 3.69
N THR A 30 9.67 -0.41 2.82
CA THR A 30 10.83 0.00 2.01
C THR A 30 11.17 1.45 2.30
N TYR A 31 12.46 1.75 2.41
CA TYR A 31 12.97 3.12 2.43
C TYR A 31 13.93 3.37 1.25
N PRO A 32 13.75 4.46 0.47
CA PRO A 32 12.58 5.33 0.50
C PRO A 32 11.31 4.58 0.07
N ALA A 33 10.15 5.04 0.55
CA ALA A 33 8.86 4.44 0.18
C ALA A 33 8.73 4.39 -1.35
N GLN A 34 8.28 3.24 -1.87
CA GLN A 34 8.07 3.07 -3.31
C GLN A 34 6.74 3.72 -3.69
N ALA A 35 6.77 4.60 -4.69
CA ALA A 35 5.53 5.09 -5.29
C ALA A 35 4.80 3.92 -5.97
N PRO A 36 3.46 3.82 -5.84
CA PRO A 36 2.69 2.83 -6.57
C PRO A 36 2.93 2.95 -8.08
N LEU A 37 3.21 1.82 -8.72
CA LEU A 37 3.35 1.71 -10.16
C LEU A 37 1.98 1.53 -10.81
N LYS A 38 1.85 2.02 -12.05
CA LYS A 38 0.66 1.77 -12.87
C LYS A 38 0.56 0.27 -13.18
N GLY A 39 -0.65 -0.27 -13.06
CA GLY A 39 -1.02 -1.58 -13.57
C GLY A 39 -1.12 -1.66 -15.10
N VAL A 40 -1.38 -2.85 -15.63
CA VAL A 40 -1.49 -3.11 -17.09
C VAL A 40 -2.91 -2.92 -17.65
N ALA A 41 -3.90 -2.76 -16.79
CA ALA A 41 -5.29 -2.51 -17.12
C ALA A 41 -5.83 -1.32 -16.31
N ASP A 42 -6.84 -0.64 -16.87
CA ASP A 42 -7.53 0.45 -16.17
C ASP A 42 -8.52 -0.09 -15.11
N GLU A 43 -8.99 -1.32 -15.30
CA GLU A 43 -9.85 -2.04 -14.35
C GLU A 43 -9.39 -3.49 -14.20
N TYR A 44 -9.44 -3.99 -12.97
CA TYR A 44 -9.13 -5.38 -12.64
C TYR A 44 -10.42 -6.08 -12.21
N VAL A 45 -10.80 -7.09 -12.98
CA VAL A 45 -11.92 -7.99 -12.72
C VAL A 45 -11.54 -9.39 -13.20
N GLY A 46 -12.01 -10.40 -12.50
CA GLY A 46 -11.66 -11.80 -12.74
C GLY A 46 -10.16 -11.99 -12.86
N ILE A 47 -9.76 -12.82 -13.81
CA ILE A 47 -8.38 -12.94 -14.28
C ILE A 47 -8.39 -12.85 -15.81
N ASN A 48 -7.35 -12.30 -16.40
CA ASN A 48 -7.19 -12.21 -17.84
C ASN A 48 -5.78 -12.67 -18.21
N ARG A 49 -5.63 -13.21 -19.42
CA ARG A 49 -4.34 -13.61 -19.98
C ARG A 49 -4.12 -12.93 -21.33
N ARG A 50 -2.96 -12.31 -21.49
CA ARG A 50 -2.46 -11.81 -22.77
C ARG A 50 -1.16 -12.49 -23.16
N VAL A 51 -1.10 -13.02 -24.37
CA VAL A 51 0.07 -13.69 -24.93
C VAL A 51 0.65 -12.83 -26.05
N TYR A 52 1.96 -12.61 -26.02
CA TYR A 52 2.70 -11.86 -27.03
C TYR A 52 3.80 -12.73 -27.63
N GLU A 53 3.90 -12.77 -28.96
CA GLU A 53 5.05 -13.40 -29.64
C GLU A 53 6.23 -12.43 -29.69
N GLY A 54 7.42 -12.93 -29.36
CA GLY A 54 8.65 -12.14 -29.33
C GLY A 54 9.56 -12.49 -28.16
N ASP A 55 10.84 -12.11 -28.26
CA ASP A 55 11.81 -12.30 -27.18
C ASP A 55 11.84 -11.08 -26.25
N TYR A 56 11.26 -11.25 -25.06
CA TYR A 56 11.15 -10.20 -24.04
C TYR A 56 12.04 -10.44 -22.81
N ARG A 57 12.98 -11.40 -22.88
CA ARG A 57 13.83 -11.77 -21.72
C ARG A 57 14.86 -10.71 -21.34
N SER A 58 15.06 -9.71 -22.20
CA SER A 58 15.92 -8.58 -21.92
C SER A 58 15.24 -7.50 -21.08
N TYR A 59 13.94 -7.63 -20.78
CA TYR A 59 13.21 -6.64 -20.00
C TYR A 59 13.74 -6.55 -18.56
N ARG A 60 13.98 -5.33 -18.09
CA ARG A 60 14.52 -5.00 -16.76
C ARG A 60 13.71 -3.91 -16.05
N ASP A 61 12.82 -3.23 -16.77
CA ASP A 61 12.02 -2.12 -16.25
C ASP A 61 10.54 -2.35 -16.52
N TRP A 62 9.69 -2.00 -15.53
CA TRP A 62 8.24 -2.21 -15.63
C TRP A 62 7.59 -1.42 -16.76
N ASN A 63 8.13 -0.26 -17.12
CA ASN A 63 7.63 0.53 -18.24
C ASN A 63 7.75 -0.21 -19.57
N GLN A 64 8.67 -1.17 -19.70
CA GLN A 64 8.76 -2.01 -20.89
C GLN A 64 7.55 -2.96 -21.00
N VAL A 65 7.06 -3.48 -19.88
CA VAL A 65 5.83 -4.28 -19.81
C VAL A 65 4.61 -3.41 -20.11
N LEU A 66 4.53 -2.22 -19.53
CA LEU A 66 3.44 -1.27 -19.82
C LEU A 66 3.42 -0.86 -21.31
N ASN A 67 4.58 -0.67 -21.91
CA ASN A 67 4.69 -0.36 -23.33
C ASN A 67 4.27 -1.57 -24.20
N LEU A 68 4.66 -2.79 -23.82
CA LEU A 68 4.23 -4.01 -24.50
C LEU A 68 2.71 -4.13 -24.48
N VAL A 69 2.08 -3.91 -23.32
CA VAL A 69 0.63 -4.06 -23.20
C VAL A 69 -0.13 -2.96 -23.95
N SER A 70 0.39 -1.73 -23.97
CA SER A 70 -0.29 -0.60 -24.60
C SER A 70 -0.11 -0.53 -26.13
N THR A 71 1.02 -1.02 -26.66
CA THR A 71 1.34 -0.90 -28.09
C THR A 71 1.45 -2.24 -28.81
N GLY A 72 1.71 -3.33 -28.08
CA GLY A 72 1.83 -4.66 -28.63
C GLY A 72 0.47 -5.24 -29.02
N THR A 73 0.46 -6.03 -30.08
CA THR A 73 -0.71 -6.82 -30.48
C THR A 73 -0.58 -8.22 -29.88
N PRO A 74 -1.40 -8.59 -28.89
CA PRO A 74 -1.38 -9.94 -28.36
C PRO A 74 -1.89 -10.93 -29.40
N VAL A 75 -1.32 -12.13 -29.43
CA VAL A 75 -1.81 -13.26 -30.24
C VAL A 75 -2.96 -14.00 -29.58
N ALA A 76 -3.14 -13.80 -28.26
CA ALA A 76 -4.31 -14.23 -27.50
C ALA A 76 -4.59 -13.21 -26.39
N ASP A 77 -5.86 -12.83 -26.22
CA ASP A 77 -6.36 -11.94 -25.16
C ASP A 77 -7.64 -12.59 -24.61
N GLU A 78 -7.50 -13.32 -23.51
CA GLU A 78 -8.48 -14.29 -23.03
C GLU A 78 -8.94 -13.89 -21.61
N PRO A 79 -10.23 -13.55 -21.44
CA PRO A 79 -10.79 -13.27 -20.12
C PRO A 79 -11.28 -14.55 -19.43
N GLY A 80 -10.88 -14.75 -18.17
CA GLY A 80 -11.44 -15.76 -17.27
C GLY A 80 -10.80 -17.15 -17.35
N PHE A 81 -10.96 -17.91 -16.26
CA PHE A 81 -10.51 -19.31 -16.17
C PHE A 81 -11.17 -20.22 -17.20
N GLU A 82 -12.43 -19.97 -17.57
CA GLU A 82 -13.14 -20.78 -18.58
C GLU A 82 -12.42 -20.80 -19.93
N GLU A 83 -11.78 -19.69 -20.31
CA GLU A 83 -11.08 -19.55 -21.59
C GLU A 83 -9.68 -20.19 -21.58
N PHE A 84 -8.97 -20.14 -20.44
CA PHE A 84 -7.56 -20.53 -20.40
C PHE A 84 -7.12 -21.52 -19.30
N GLY A 85 -8.01 -21.91 -18.39
CA GLY A 85 -7.84 -22.99 -17.43
C GLY A 85 -7.04 -22.66 -16.17
N ASP A 86 -5.75 -22.32 -16.29
CA ASP A 86 -4.87 -22.02 -15.15
C ASP A 86 -3.88 -20.92 -15.55
N LEU A 87 -3.15 -20.36 -14.60
CA LEU A 87 -2.01 -19.49 -14.89
C LEU A 87 -0.81 -20.36 -15.35
N ASP A 88 -1.01 -21.11 -16.42
CA ASP A 88 -0.07 -22.01 -17.09
C ASP A 88 -0.23 -21.85 -18.60
N TRP A 89 0.86 -21.64 -19.31
CA TRP A 89 0.83 -21.50 -20.75
C TRP A 89 2.13 -21.93 -21.40
N ASN A 90 2.02 -22.64 -22.51
CA ASN A 90 3.07 -22.88 -23.49
C ASN A 90 2.44 -22.94 -24.89
N LYS A 91 3.29 -22.80 -25.91
CA LYS A 91 2.92 -23.06 -27.30
C LYS A 91 3.51 -24.40 -27.72
N ASP A 92 2.69 -25.25 -28.34
CA ASP A 92 3.23 -26.43 -29.00
C ASP A 92 4.18 -26.01 -30.13
N ALA A 93 5.34 -26.67 -30.24
CA ALA A 93 6.25 -26.44 -31.33
C ALA A 93 5.60 -26.89 -32.65
N ILE A 94 5.72 -26.06 -33.70
CA ILE A 94 5.09 -26.32 -35.00
C ILE A 94 6.13 -26.91 -35.93
N GLU A 95 5.79 -28.01 -36.61
CA GLU A 95 6.60 -28.58 -37.70
C GLU A 95 6.15 -28.00 -39.04
N GLU A 96 7.04 -27.29 -39.74
CA GLU A 96 6.83 -26.76 -41.09
C GLU A 96 7.97 -27.21 -42.00
N ASP A 97 7.69 -27.97 -43.07
CA ASP A 97 8.63 -28.34 -44.14
C ASP A 97 10.07 -28.66 -43.65
N GLU A 98 10.20 -29.66 -42.77
CA GLU A 98 11.45 -30.11 -42.11
C GLU A 98 12.11 -29.15 -41.11
N LYS A 99 11.47 -28.02 -40.78
CA LYS A 99 11.91 -27.09 -39.72
C LYS A 99 10.92 -27.08 -38.56
N VAL A 100 11.46 -27.03 -37.34
CA VAL A 100 10.66 -26.80 -36.13
C VAL A 100 10.68 -25.30 -35.83
N VAL A 101 9.50 -24.68 -35.82
CA VAL A 101 9.30 -23.29 -35.44
C VAL A 101 8.83 -23.24 -33.99
N ASP A 102 9.64 -22.64 -33.13
CA ASP A 102 9.42 -22.59 -31.69
C ASP A 102 9.71 -21.16 -31.15
N PRO A 103 8.84 -20.18 -31.49
CA PRO A 103 9.13 -18.77 -31.28
C PRO A 103 9.05 -18.39 -29.80
N ALA A 104 9.92 -17.46 -29.38
CA ALA A 104 9.86 -16.85 -28.07
C ALA A 104 8.50 -16.16 -27.81
N HIS A 105 8.14 -16.03 -26.53
CA HIS A 105 6.89 -15.43 -26.13
C HIS A 105 6.98 -14.74 -24.77
N ALA A 106 5.98 -13.91 -24.47
CA ALA A 106 5.66 -13.46 -23.12
C ALA A 106 4.18 -13.63 -22.83
N VAL A 107 3.86 -13.84 -21.56
CA VAL A 107 2.50 -13.88 -21.04
C VAL A 107 2.36 -12.85 -19.93
N VAL A 108 1.28 -12.08 -20.00
CA VAL A 108 0.82 -11.17 -18.95
C VAL A 108 -0.48 -11.72 -18.40
N TRP A 109 -0.50 -12.03 -17.11
CA TRP A 109 -1.73 -12.29 -16.38
C TRP A 109 -2.08 -11.08 -15.53
N HIS A 110 -3.34 -10.66 -15.53
CA HIS A 110 -3.79 -9.60 -14.63
C HIS A 110 -5.22 -9.84 -14.14
N GLY A 111 -5.45 -9.63 -12.85
CA GLY A 111 -6.73 -9.97 -12.24
C GLY A 111 -6.88 -9.46 -10.81
N LEU A 112 -8.10 -9.60 -10.29
CA LEU A 112 -8.48 -9.17 -8.96
C LEU A 112 -8.55 -10.38 -8.02
N LEU A 113 -7.50 -10.57 -7.22
CA LEU A 113 -7.37 -11.70 -6.29
C LEU A 113 -8.11 -11.41 -4.98
N THR A 114 -8.90 -12.36 -4.49
CA THR A 114 -9.61 -12.28 -3.22
C THR A 114 -8.85 -13.02 -2.13
N ALA A 115 -8.44 -12.31 -1.09
CA ALA A 115 -7.91 -12.85 0.14
C ALA A 115 -9.02 -12.91 1.20
N GLU A 116 -9.54 -14.11 1.48
CA GLU A 116 -10.60 -14.32 2.49
C GLU A 116 -10.19 -13.91 3.91
N ARG A 117 -8.88 -13.90 4.17
CA ARG A 117 -8.24 -13.52 5.43
C ARG A 117 -6.88 -12.87 5.16
N ALA A 118 -6.46 -11.99 6.07
CA ALA A 118 -5.11 -11.46 6.05
C ALA A 118 -4.09 -12.58 6.31
N GLY A 119 -2.97 -12.58 5.59
CA GLY A 119 -1.92 -13.57 5.76
C GLY A 119 -0.81 -13.52 4.71
N ALA A 120 0.27 -14.25 5.01
CA ALA A 120 1.39 -14.40 4.10
C ALA A 120 1.07 -15.39 2.96
N VAL A 121 1.50 -15.06 1.76
CA VAL A 121 1.28 -15.85 0.54
C VAL A 121 2.59 -15.93 -0.24
N ARG A 122 3.10 -17.15 -0.48
CA ARG A 122 4.20 -17.36 -1.41
C ARG A 122 3.66 -17.44 -2.82
N ILE A 123 4.12 -16.58 -3.72
CA ILE A 123 3.81 -16.64 -5.14
C ILE A 123 5.08 -17.02 -5.90
N ARG A 124 4.99 -18.07 -6.70
CA ARG A 124 6.05 -18.54 -7.59
C ARG A 124 5.68 -18.18 -9.02
N VAL A 125 6.57 -17.46 -9.70
CA VAL A 125 6.45 -17.16 -11.14
C VAL A 125 7.54 -17.94 -11.86
N GLU A 126 7.15 -18.74 -12.85
CA GLU A 126 8.02 -19.59 -13.67
C GLU A 126 8.13 -18.98 -15.08
N GLY A 127 9.38 -18.81 -15.53
CA GLY A 127 9.75 -18.24 -16.83
C GLY A 127 11.24 -17.91 -16.87
N GLU A 128 11.77 -17.55 -18.04
CA GLU A 128 13.17 -17.10 -18.17
C GLU A 128 13.35 -15.63 -17.74
N THR A 129 12.31 -14.82 -17.77
CA THR A 129 12.24 -13.50 -17.13
C THR A 129 10.88 -13.33 -16.51
N THR A 130 10.83 -12.92 -15.26
CA THR A 130 9.60 -12.91 -14.45
C THR A 130 9.39 -11.57 -13.76
N ALA A 131 8.16 -11.24 -13.39
CA ALA A 131 7.82 -10.11 -12.53
C ALA A 131 6.46 -10.30 -11.86
N LEU A 132 6.25 -9.60 -10.74
CA LEU A 132 4.98 -9.58 -10.01
C LEU A 132 4.74 -8.17 -9.46
N LEU A 133 3.58 -7.61 -9.79
CA LEU A 133 3.04 -6.40 -9.21
C LEU A 133 1.81 -6.78 -8.36
N VAL A 134 1.74 -6.28 -7.13
CA VAL A 134 0.60 -6.45 -6.22
C VAL A 134 0.20 -5.08 -5.71
N ASP A 135 -1.03 -4.64 -5.97
CA ASP A 135 -1.56 -3.32 -5.55
C ASP A 135 -0.63 -2.13 -5.90
N GLY A 136 -0.04 -2.18 -7.09
CA GLY A 136 0.92 -1.17 -7.54
C GLY A 136 2.33 -1.28 -6.91
N VAL A 137 2.56 -2.20 -5.98
CA VAL A 137 3.88 -2.47 -5.41
C VAL A 137 4.61 -3.53 -6.23
N MET A 138 5.86 -3.25 -6.60
CA MET A 138 6.73 -4.20 -7.31
C MET A 138 7.26 -5.25 -6.33
N GLU A 139 6.54 -6.37 -6.22
CA GLU A 139 6.91 -7.47 -5.33
C GLU A 139 8.00 -8.37 -5.91
N LEU A 140 7.98 -8.59 -7.22
CA LEU A 140 9.11 -9.17 -7.95
C LEU A 140 9.49 -8.23 -9.09
N ALA A 141 10.60 -7.51 -8.92
CA ALA A 141 11.21 -6.73 -10.00
C ALA A 141 11.58 -7.62 -11.19
N LEU A 142 11.55 -7.09 -12.41
CA LEU A 142 11.94 -7.82 -13.61
C LEU A 142 13.36 -8.36 -13.49
N ASN A 143 13.48 -9.68 -13.54
CA ASN A 143 14.78 -10.33 -13.52
C ASN A 143 14.69 -11.74 -14.09
N ALA A 144 15.85 -12.33 -14.33
CA ALA A 144 15.97 -13.64 -14.91
C ALA A 144 15.48 -14.76 -13.97
N GLY A 145 14.88 -15.77 -14.59
CA GLY A 145 14.57 -17.06 -13.99
C GLY A 145 13.25 -17.13 -13.21
N ALA A 146 12.92 -18.37 -12.84
CA ALA A 146 11.80 -18.69 -11.97
C ALA A 146 12.11 -18.27 -10.53
N ARG A 147 11.21 -17.50 -9.92
CA ARG A 147 11.43 -16.89 -8.60
C ARG A 147 10.18 -16.97 -7.74
N ASN A 148 10.42 -17.01 -6.43
CA ASN A 148 9.38 -16.92 -5.42
C ASN A 148 9.46 -15.54 -4.76
N VAL A 149 8.32 -15.02 -4.36
CA VAL A 149 8.19 -13.92 -3.40
C VAL A 149 7.13 -14.28 -2.37
N ASP A 150 7.32 -13.86 -1.14
CA ASP A 150 6.25 -13.90 -0.15
C ASP A 150 5.71 -12.50 0.01
N VAL A 151 4.39 -12.38 -0.09
CA VAL A 151 3.67 -11.13 0.09
C VAL A 151 2.73 -11.26 1.27
N TRP A 152 2.46 -10.15 1.95
CA TRP A 152 1.37 -10.08 2.90
C TRP A 152 0.15 -9.52 2.17
N LEU A 153 -0.94 -10.29 2.14
CA LEU A 153 -2.22 -9.81 1.65
C LEU A 153 -3.09 -9.51 2.86
N GLU A 154 -3.69 -8.33 2.89
CA GLU A 154 -4.76 -8.03 3.84
C GLU A 154 -6.03 -8.81 3.48
N LYS A 155 -7.02 -8.81 4.36
CA LYS A 155 -8.33 -9.35 3.98
C LYS A 155 -8.96 -8.41 2.96
N GLY A 156 -9.35 -8.91 1.79
CA GLY A 156 -10.02 -8.11 0.76
C GLY A 156 -9.62 -8.51 -0.65
N GLN A 157 -9.71 -7.55 -1.56
CA GLN A 157 -9.38 -7.73 -2.98
C GLN A 157 -8.09 -7.01 -3.34
N HIS A 158 -7.23 -7.66 -4.12
CA HIS A 158 -5.89 -7.21 -4.48
C HIS A 158 -5.70 -7.25 -6.00
N GLU A 159 -5.12 -6.20 -6.56
CA GLU A 159 -4.76 -6.14 -7.97
C GLU A 159 -3.44 -6.91 -8.18
N ILE A 160 -3.50 -7.99 -8.95
CA ILE A 160 -2.33 -8.80 -9.28
C ILE A 160 -2.01 -8.63 -10.76
N THR A 161 -0.76 -8.33 -11.07
CA THR A 161 -0.21 -8.47 -12.43
C THR A 161 1.05 -9.32 -12.40
N VAL A 162 1.10 -10.31 -13.28
CA VAL A 162 2.26 -11.18 -13.49
C VAL A 162 2.77 -11.01 -14.90
N PHE A 163 4.09 -10.93 -15.05
CA PHE A 163 4.77 -11.02 -16.35
C PHE A 163 5.72 -12.20 -16.36
N ALA A 164 5.70 -13.00 -17.42
CA ALA A 164 6.65 -14.08 -17.65
C ALA A 164 7.03 -14.17 -19.13
N ALA A 165 8.31 -14.37 -19.45
CA ALA A 165 8.80 -14.51 -20.81
C ALA A 165 9.78 -15.68 -20.97
N CYS A 166 9.78 -16.30 -22.15
CA CYS A 166 10.58 -17.48 -22.49
C CYS A 166 11.17 -17.37 -23.90
N SER A 167 12.31 -18.04 -24.13
CA SER A 167 13.03 -18.00 -25.41
C SER A 167 12.44 -18.92 -26.49
N LYS A 168 11.52 -19.79 -26.09
CA LYS A 168 10.89 -20.83 -26.89
C LYS A 168 9.42 -20.95 -26.51
N GLY A 169 8.57 -21.19 -27.49
CA GLY A 169 7.14 -21.43 -27.33
C GLY A 169 6.86 -22.65 -26.45
N SER A 170 7.60 -23.73 -26.68
CA SER A 170 7.50 -25.01 -25.96
C SER A 170 7.89 -24.92 -24.48
N THR A 171 8.59 -23.85 -24.07
CA THR A 171 8.98 -23.63 -22.67
C THR A 171 7.83 -22.94 -21.93
N GLY A 172 7.15 -23.68 -21.07
CA GLY A 172 6.00 -23.15 -20.34
C GLY A 172 6.36 -22.07 -19.32
N VAL A 173 5.44 -21.12 -19.20
CA VAL A 173 5.38 -20.12 -18.13
C VAL A 173 4.22 -20.47 -17.20
N ARG A 174 4.41 -20.29 -15.89
CA ARG A 174 3.40 -20.68 -14.90
C ARG A 174 3.44 -19.82 -13.65
N VAL A 175 2.31 -19.65 -12.99
CA VAL A 175 2.20 -19.01 -11.68
C VAL A 175 1.55 -19.97 -10.69
N LYS A 176 2.16 -20.12 -9.51
CA LYS A 176 1.62 -20.92 -8.39
C LYS A 176 1.64 -20.12 -7.11
N ARG A 177 0.81 -20.50 -6.15
CA ARG A 177 0.77 -19.88 -4.82
C ARG A 177 0.74 -20.89 -3.68
N ALA A 178 1.14 -20.45 -2.50
CA ALA A 178 0.95 -21.18 -1.24
C ALA A 178 0.54 -20.18 -0.14
N TYR A 179 -0.66 -20.33 0.39
CA TYR A 179 -1.10 -19.55 1.56
C TYR A 179 -0.46 -20.09 2.83
N ALA A 180 0.03 -19.21 3.68
CA ALA A 180 0.50 -19.58 5.01
C ALA A 180 -0.64 -20.20 5.82
N SER A 181 -0.30 -21.22 6.59
CA SER A 181 -1.25 -21.96 7.43
C SER A 181 -0.55 -22.51 8.65
N VAL A 182 -1.11 -22.22 9.82
CA VAL A 182 -0.62 -22.72 11.12
C VAL A 182 -0.73 -24.25 11.26
N ASN A 183 -1.44 -24.91 10.35
CA ASN A 183 -1.69 -26.36 10.39
C ASN A 183 -0.72 -27.17 9.52
N THR A 184 0.15 -26.52 8.74
CA THR A 184 1.07 -27.17 7.81
C THR A 184 2.49 -26.73 8.07
N GLN A 185 3.41 -27.68 8.22
CA GLN A 185 4.85 -27.42 8.46
C GLN A 185 5.67 -27.33 7.16
N GLN A 186 5.03 -27.29 6.00
CA GLN A 186 5.74 -27.24 4.71
C GLN A 186 4.96 -26.39 3.73
N VAL A 187 5.69 -25.49 3.07
CA VAL A 187 5.17 -24.68 1.96
C VAL A 187 4.89 -25.56 0.74
N SER A 188 3.60 -25.77 0.44
CA SER A 188 3.14 -26.53 -0.73
C SER A 188 2.53 -25.60 -1.78
N LEU A 189 3.22 -25.43 -2.91
CA LEU A 189 2.76 -24.61 -4.03
C LEU A 189 1.64 -25.31 -4.80
N GLN A 190 0.54 -24.58 -5.00
CA GLN A 190 -0.65 -25.02 -5.72
C GLN A 190 -0.97 -24.02 -6.85
N PRO A 191 -1.64 -24.47 -7.92
CA PRO A 191 -2.35 -23.59 -8.84
C PRO A 191 -3.29 -22.62 -8.13
N PHE A 192 -3.62 -21.51 -8.79
CA PHE A 192 -4.77 -20.70 -8.40
C PHE A 192 -6.05 -21.39 -8.84
N THR A 193 -7.14 -21.17 -8.11
CA THR A 193 -8.48 -21.57 -8.55
C THR A 193 -9.28 -20.37 -9.04
N GLU A 194 -10.25 -20.61 -9.90
CA GLU A 194 -11.15 -19.58 -10.41
C GLU A 194 -11.84 -18.78 -9.30
N GLN A 195 -12.24 -19.45 -8.21
CA GLN A 195 -12.95 -18.85 -7.07
C GLN A 195 -12.10 -17.83 -6.31
N GLU A 196 -10.78 -17.86 -6.47
CA GLU A 196 -9.89 -16.86 -5.88
C GLU A 196 -9.96 -15.52 -6.60
N TRP A 197 -10.56 -15.44 -7.79
CA TRP A 197 -10.60 -14.23 -8.61
C TRP A 197 -11.99 -13.60 -8.61
N ALA A 198 -12.08 -12.37 -8.12
CA ALA A 198 -13.34 -11.66 -8.01
C ALA A 198 -13.83 -11.18 -9.37
N ALA A 199 -15.03 -11.61 -9.78
CA ALA A 199 -15.67 -11.19 -11.03
C ALA A 199 -15.98 -9.68 -11.06
N GLU A 200 -16.16 -9.07 -9.90
CA GLU A 200 -16.43 -7.64 -9.74
C GLU A 200 -15.64 -7.11 -8.55
N ARG A 201 -15.23 -5.84 -8.64
CA ARG A 201 -14.64 -5.17 -7.49
C ARG A 201 -15.73 -4.90 -6.46
N GLU A 202 -15.51 -5.33 -5.23
CA GLU A 202 -16.32 -4.91 -4.11
C GLU A 202 -16.21 -3.39 -4.02
N GLN A 203 -17.29 -2.72 -4.36
CA GLN A 203 -17.44 -1.31 -4.04
C GLN A 203 -17.47 -1.24 -2.53
N VAL A 204 -16.33 -0.85 -1.93
CA VAL A 204 -16.36 -0.29 -0.60
C VAL A 204 -17.29 0.91 -0.73
N VAL A 205 -18.51 0.78 -0.23
CA VAL A 205 -19.37 1.94 0.02
C VAL A 205 -18.71 2.69 1.17
N VAL A 206 -17.62 3.38 0.83
CA VAL A 206 -17.26 4.59 1.52
C VAL A 206 -18.40 5.52 1.16
N GLU A 207 -19.19 5.97 2.13
CA GLU A 207 -20.02 7.14 1.89
C GLU A 207 -19.07 8.25 1.44
N GLU A 208 -18.99 8.45 0.13
CA GLU A 208 -18.15 9.44 -0.51
C GLU A 208 -18.71 10.82 -0.16
N THR A 209 -18.32 11.35 0.98
CA THR A 209 -18.31 12.80 1.15
C THR A 209 -17.05 13.30 0.43
N PRO A 210 -17.16 14.12 -0.62
CA PRO A 210 -16.02 14.56 -1.41
C PRO A 210 -14.95 15.25 -0.55
N LEU A 211 -13.68 14.99 -0.87
CA LEU A 211 -12.50 15.71 -0.34
C LEU A 211 -12.41 17.11 -0.97
N THR A 212 -13.28 18.01 -0.51
CA THR A 212 -13.07 19.45 -0.63
C THR A 212 -13.61 20.10 0.64
N GLY A 213 -12.84 20.06 1.72
CA GLY A 213 -13.22 20.74 2.95
C GLY A 213 -12.32 20.40 4.12
N ARG A 214 -11.98 21.43 4.90
CA ARG A 214 -11.45 21.33 6.26
C ARG A 214 -12.30 20.29 7.02
N GLN A 215 -11.68 19.21 7.50
CA GLN A 215 -12.35 18.31 8.45
C GLN A 215 -12.28 18.99 9.82
N GLU A 216 -13.41 19.56 10.25
CA GLU A 216 -13.52 20.10 11.59
C GLU A 216 -13.59 18.96 12.60
N VAL A 217 -12.73 19.03 13.62
CA VAL A 217 -12.74 18.07 14.71
C VAL A 217 -13.79 18.52 15.72
N ASP A 218 -14.79 17.67 15.97
CA ASP A 218 -15.79 17.94 16.98
C ASP A 218 -15.21 17.80 18.39
N LEU A 219 -14.87 18.94 18.99
CA LEU A 219 -14.39 18.99 20.37
C LEU A 219 -15.41 18.44 21.37
N SER A 220 -16.70 18.31 21.05
CA SER A 220 -17.67 17.68 21.97
C SER A 220 -17.29 16.23 22.35
N THR A 221 -16.49 15.58 21.50
CA THR A 221 -15.97 14.22 21.72
C THR A 221 -14.71 14.18 22.59
N ALA A 222 -14.14 15.33 22.97
CA ALA A 222 -12.88 15.38 23.69
C ALA A 222 -13.01 14.76 25.08
N ARG A 223 -12.06 13.88 25.39
CA ARG A 223 -11.87 13.25 26.69
C ARG A 223 -10.66 13.87 27.36
N PHE A 224 -10.84 14.30 28.61
CA PHE A 224 -9.77 14.90 29.39
C PHE A 224 -9.13 13.86 30.30
N ILE A 225 -7.82 13.72 30.19
CA ILE A 225 -6.99 13.01 31.15
C ILE A 225 -6.42 14.10 32.03
N LYS A 226 -7.00 14.29 33.23
CA LYS A 226 -6.74 15.49 34.04
C LYS A 226 -6.30 15.17 35.46
N THR A 227 -5.34 15.98 35.91
CA THR A 227 -4.83 16.10 37.28
C THR A 227 -5.24 17.45 37.88
N THR A 228 -5.35 18.48 37.05
CA THR A 228 -5.89 19.79 37.44
C THR A 228 -7.42 19.78 37.40
N ALA A 229 -8.07 20.11 38.53
CA ALA A 229 -9.54 20.10 38.62
C ALA A 229 -10.19 21.05 37.60
N GLU A 230 -9.60 22.23 37.46
CA GLU A 230 -10.04 23.34 36.63
C GLU A 230 -9.73 23.17 35.14
N PHE A 231 -8.94 22.16 34.76
CA PHE A 231 -8.64 21.85 33.36
C PHE A 231 -9.84 21.19 32.68
N GLY A 232 -10.22 21.74 31.52
CA GLY A 232 -11.34 21.24 30.73
C GLY A 232 -12.00 22.33 29.90
N PHE A 233 -13.26 22.07 29.52
CA PHE A 233 -14.04 23.04 28.77
C PHE A 233 -14.37 24.28 29.58
N LYS A 234 -14.22 25.42 28.92
CA LYS A 234 -14.73 26.71 29.35
C LYS A 234 -15.68 27.26 28.31
N GLU A 235 -16.75 27.86 28.78
CA GLU A 235 -17.61 28.68 27.96
C GLU A 235 -17.07 30.11 27.96
N THR A 236 -16.85 30.64 26.75
CA THR A 236 -16.68 32.07 26.54
C THR A 236 -17.96 32.62 25.89
N GLU A 237 -18.10 33.94 25.80
CA GLU A 237 -19.29 34.56 25.16
C GLU A 237 -19.50 34.13 23.69
N MET A 238 -18.46 33.62 23.01
CA MET A 238 -18.49 33.32 21.58
C MET A 238 -18.22 31.86 21.23
N VAL A 239 -17.40 31.13 22.01
CA VAL A 239 -16.98 29.76 21.70
C VAL A 239 -16.73 28.92 22.96
N LYS A 240 -16.94 27.60 22.84
CA LYS A 240 -16.52 26.61 23.85
C LYS A 240 -15.07 26.23 23.57
N VAL A 241 -14.18 26.45 24.54
CA VAL A 241 -12.74 26.26 24.39
C VAL A 241 -12.20 25.37 25.49
N VAL A 242 -11.02 24.80 25.29
CA VAL A 242 -10.29 24.16 26.38
C VAL A 242 -9.43 25.20 27.08
N GLY A 243 -9.46 25.23 28.41
CA GLY A 243 -8.71 26.21 29.19
C GLY A 243 -8.14 25.63 30.49
N ASN A 244 -7.37 26.47 31.20
CA ASN A 244 -6.63 26.10 32.42
C ASN A 244 -5.64 24.95 32.21
N TRP A 245 -4.90 24.96 31.09
CA TRP A 245 -3.83 23.99 30.88
C TRP A 245 -2.58 24.42 31.66
N THR A 246 -2.49 24.02 32.93
CA THR A 246 -1.45 24.48 33.86
C THR A 246 -0.55 23.35 34.39
N SER A 247 -0.84 22.10 34.05
CA SER A 247 -0.04 20.93 34.42
C SER A 247 0.44 20.19 33.19
N LEU A 248 1.69 19.70 33.23
CA LEU A 248 2.24 18.84 32.18
C LEU A 248 1.58 17.45 32.11
N GLU A 249 0.88 17.07 33.18
CA GLU A 249 0.18 15.78 33.28
C GLU A 249 -1.23 15.82 32.65
N ASP A 250 -1.75 17.01 32.36
CA ASP A 250 -3.06 17.21 31.75
C ASP A 250 -3.02 16.98 30.24
N GLN A 251 -3.95 16.21 29.69
CA GLN A 251 -4.00 15.86 28.26
C GLN A 251 -5.42 15.86 27.72
N ILE A 252 -5.54 16.03 26.40
CA ILE A 252 -6.80 15.96 25.68
C ILE A 252 -6.70 14.85 24.64
N ALA A 253 -7.62 13.89 24.67
CA ALA A 253 -7.82 12.94 23.59
C ALA A 253 -9.09 13.32 22.83
N VAL A 254 -8.98 13.66 21.55
CA VAL A 254 -10.12 14.05 20.71
C VAL A 254 -10.34 13.00 19.64
N SER A 255 -11.57 12.52 19.49
CA SER A 255 -11.90 11.58 18.43
C SER A 255 -11.96 12.32 17.09
N LEU A 256 -11.22 11.83 16.10
CA LEU A 256 -11.33 12.28 14.72
C LEU A 256 -12.54 11.65 14.01
N GLY A 257 -13.25 10.74 14.67
CA GLY A 257 -14.22 9.87 14.02
C GLY A 257 -13.56 9.02 12.95
N ALA A 258 -14.36 8.53 11.99
CA ALA A 258 -13.84 7.80 10.84
C ALA A 258 -13.05 8.74 9.92
N VAL A 259 -11.71 8.64 9.95
CA VAL A 259 -10.81 9.31 9.01
C VAL A 259 -10.46 8.36 7.87
N ARG A 260 -10.19 8.91 6.67
CA ARG A 260 -9.75 8.13 5.52
C ARG A 260 -8.22 8.03 5.50
N PRO A 261 -7.62 7.02 4.85
CA PRO A 261 -6.20 7.04 4.54
C PRO A 261 -5.83 8.29 3.74
N GLY A 262 -4.71 8.92 4.06
CA GLY A 262 -4.23 10.10 3.35
C GLY A 262 -3.36 11.03 4.18
N LEU A 263 -2.83 12.05 3.52
CA LEU A 263 -2.00 13.08 4.13
C LEU A 263 -2.88 14.27 4.55
N TYR A 264 -2.82 14.64 5.82
CA TYR A 264 -3.64 15.72 6.39
C TYR A 264 -2.76 16.84 6.93
N GLU A 265 -3.14 18.09 6.67
CA GLU A 265 -2.61 19.22 7.42
C GLU A 265 -3.37 19.36 8.73
N LEU A 266 -2.63 19.41 9.84
CA LEU A 266 -3.20 19.64 11.15
C LEU A 266 -3.15 21.14 11.47
N TRP A 267 -4.34 21.72 11.67
CA TRP A 267 -4.53 23.09 12.09
C TRP A 267 -5.19 23.13 13.47
N LEU A 268 -4.63 23.93 14.37
CA LEU A 268 -5.17 24.19 15.70
C LEU A 268 -5.60 25.64 15.78
N GLU A 269 -6.68 25.91 16.50
CA GLU A 269 -7.16 27.28 16.72
C GLU A 269 -7.15 27.54 18.23
N TYR A 270 -6.27 28.42 18.67
CA TYR A 270 -6.04 28.67 20.09
C TYR A 270 -5.66 30.14 20.34
N ALA A 271 -5.68 30.54 21.62
CA ALA A 271 -5.34 31.88 22.08
C ALA A 271 -4.28 31.80 23.19
N HIS A 272 -3.22 32.61 23.07
CA HIS A 272 -2.15 32.68 24.05
C HIS A 272 -1.43 34.04 23.97
N PRO A 273 -1.28 34.79 25.08
CA PRO A 273 -0.47 36.00 25.10
C PRO A 273 1.02 35.68 25.24
N GLY A 274 1.82 36.16 24.29
CA GLY A 274 3.25 35.92 24.24
C GLY A 274 3.62 34.55 23.69
N THR A 275 4.89 34.40 23.32
CA THR A 275 5.47 33.13 22.87
C THR A 275 6.06 32.41 24.08
N SER A 276 5.30 31.48 24.66
CA SER A 276 5.77 30.60 25.71
C SER A 276 5.04 29.27 25.69
N GLY A 277 5.76 28.20 26.01
CA GLY A 277 5.20 26.86 26.05
C GLY A 277 5.29 26.12 24.71
N ARG A 278 5.08 24.81 24.80
CA ARG A 278 5.11 23.86 23.70
C ARG A 278 4.08 22.78 23.99
N PHE A 279 3.52 22.23 22.94
CA PHE A 279 2.71 21.02 23.04
C PHE A 279 3.14 20.03 21.98
N SER A 280 2.64 18.82 22.09
CA SER A 280 2.71 17.87 21.00
C SER A 280 1.33 17.34 20.67
N VAL A 281 1.16 16.99 19.41
CA VAL A 281 0.00 16.28 18.91
C VAL A 281 0.42 14.91 18.44
N GLN A 282 -0.26 13.88 18.91
CA GLN A 282 0.03 12.50 18.59
C GLN A 282 -1.15 11.83 17.88
N LEU A 283 -0.83 11.08 16.82
CA LEU A 283 -1.76 10.19 16.13
C LEU A 283 -1.08 8.83 15.94
N GLY A 284 -1.49 7.84 16.73
CA GLY A 284 -0.83 6.53 16.73
C GLY A 284 0.65 6.64 17.13
N ARG A 285 1.56 6.38 16.17
CA ARG A 285 3.02 6.46 16.38
C ARG A 285 3.64 7.78 15.93
N GLN A 286 2.87 8.65 15.28
CA GLN A 286 3.33 9.96 14.84
C GLN A 286 3.16 10.98 15.97
N GLU A 287 4.16 11.83 16.13
CA GLU A 287 4.17 12.91 17.11
C GLU A 287 4.71 14.17 16.44
N ILE A 288 3.95 15.25 16.55
CA ILE A 288 4.33 16.59 16.10
C ILE A 288 4.51 17.43 17.34
N GLU A 289 5.73 17.91 17.60
CA GLU A 289 5.96 18.93 18.61
C GLU A 289 5.82 20.32 17.98
N HIS A 290 5.11 21.21 18.67
CA HIS A 290 4.78 22.52 18.14
C HIS A 290 4.85 23.61 19.23
N PRO A 291 5.54 24.74 18.97
CA PRO A 291 5.63 25.85 19.92
C PRO A 291 4.35 26.69 19.92
N VAL A 292 3.89 27.11 21.10
CA VAL A 292 2.73 27.99 21.22
C VAL A 292 3.09 29.38 20.69
N ILE A 293 2.33 29.87 19.71
CA ILE A 293 2.51 31.21 19.13
C ILE A 293 1.77 32.28 19.92
N ASP A 294 2.29 33.50 19.87
CA ASP A 294 1.61 34.68 20.42
C ASP A 294 0.41 35.05 19.54
N SER A 295 -0.79 34.95 20.09
CA SER A 295 -2.02 35.39 19.43
C SER A 295 -2.38 36.84 19.76
N GLY A 296 -1.64 37.50 20.65
CA GLY A 296 -1.87 38.88 21.10
C GLY A 296 -2.80 39.01 22.31
N GLY A 297 -3.36 37.90 22.82
CA GLY A 297 -4.18 37.91 24.03
C GLY A 297 -5.07 36.68 24.20
N TRP A 298 -5.51 36.42 25.44
CA TRP A 298 -6.37 35.27 25.80
C TRP A 298 -7.74 35.23 25.11
N GLY A 299 -8.18 36.33 24.49
CA GLY A 299 -9.43 36.42 23.73
C GLY A 299 -9.26 36.46 22.21
N VAL A 300 -8.02 36.36 21.70
CA VAL A 300 -7.71 36.42 20.27
C VAL A 300 -7.31 35.02 19.81
N TYR A 301 -8.21 34.34 19.12
CA TYR A 301 -7.97 33.00 18.58
C TYR A 301 -7.43 33.09 17.17
N VAL A 302 -6.33 32.39 16.90
CA VAL A 302 -5.68 32.37 15.59
C VAL A 302 -5.54 30.93 15.10
N PRO A 303 -5.78 30.66 13.80
CA PRO A 303 -5.46 29.38 13.22
C PRO A 303 -3.95 29.24 13.06
N ASP A 304 -3.42 28.12 13.51
CA ASP A 304 -2.00 27.81 13.47
C ASP A 304 -1.77 26.39 12.95
N ARG A 305 -0.86 26.28 11.97
CA ARG A 305 -0.57 25.02 11.29
C ARG A 305 0.46 24.25 12.10
N ALA A 306 -0.02 23.27 12.85
CA ALA A 306 0.81 22.43 13.69
C ALA A 306 1.78 21.55 12.87
N GLY A 307 1.31 21.03 11.74
CA GLY A 307 2.13 20.19 10.86
C GLY A 307 1.31 19.31 9.93
N VAL A 308 1.88 18.18 9.55
CA VAL A 308 1.27 17.21 8.63
C VAL A 308 1.30 15.82 9.26
N ILE A 309 0.18 15.11 9.21
CA ILE A 309 0.02 13.73 9.69
C ILE A 309 -0.42 12.80 8.56
N LEU A 310 0.12 11.59 8.52
CA LEU A 310 -0.32 10.54 7.62
C LEU A 310 -1.35 9.65 8.32
N VAL A 311 -2.52 9.46 7.75
CA VAL A 311 -3.44 8.40 8.15
C VAL A 311 -3.14 7.22 7.22
N GLU A 312 -2.53 6.16 7.75
CA GLU A 312 -2.13 4.99 6.95
C GLU A 312 -3.35 4.14 6.58
N ASP A 313 -4.20 3.84 7.57
CA ASP A 313 -5.46 3.11 7.38
C ASP A 313 -6.64 3.90 7.94
N GLY A 314 -7.75 3.84 7.22
CA GLY A 314 -8.98 4.51 7.60
C GLY A 314 -9.62 3.93 8.86
N GLY A 315 -10.57 4.68 9.42
CA GLY A 315 -11.33 4.27 10.59
C GLY A 315 -11.23 5.26 11.75
N SER A 316 -11.79 4.88 12.89
CA SER A 316 -11.84 5.73 14.08
C SER A 316 -10.48 5.88 14.71
N ARG A 317 -10.04 7.12 14.95
CA ARG A 317 -8.76 7.44 15.59
C ARG A 317 -8.91 8.54 16.62
N ASP A 318 -8.09 8.49 17.65
CA ASP A 318 -7.95 9.57 18.62
C ASP A 318 -6.68 10.37 18.35
N LEU A 319 -6.82 11.69 18.37
CA LEU A 319 -5.73 12.65 18.40
C LEU A 319 -5.44 13.02 19.86
N LEU A 320 -4.21 12.79 20.31
CA LEU A 320 -3.80 13.14 21.67
C LEU A 320 -3.00 14.44 21.66
N ILE A 321 -3.42 15.42 22.45
CA ILE A 321 -2.72 16.68 22.62
C ILE A 321 -2.22 16.74 24.06
N LYS A 322 -0.90 16.92 24.21
CA LYS A 322 -0.23 17.03 25.51
C LYS A 322 0.69 18.25 25.54
N PRO A 323 0.79 18.97 26.65
CA PRO A 323 1.77 20.02 26.82
C PRO A 323 3.15 19.37 27.03
N LEU A 324 4.17 20.02 26.51
CA LEU A 324 5.57 19.68 26.73
C LEU A 324 6.24 20.74 27.62
N GLU A 325 5.75 21.98 27.55
CA GLU A 325 6.22 23.14 28.30
C GLU A 325 5.04 24.10 28.49
N ILE A 326 4.92 24.74 29.66
CA ILE A 326 3.86 25.71 30.01
C ILE A 326 4.53 27.04 30.39
#